data_AF-A0A3S0Q3B6-F1
#
_entry.id   AF-A0A3S0Q3B6-F1
#
_cell.length_a   1.000
_cell.length_b   1.000
_cell.length_c   1.000
_cell.angle_alpha   90.00
_cell.angle_beta   90.00
_cell.angle_gamma   90.00
#
_symmetry.space_group_name_H-M   'P 1'
#
loop_
_entity.id
_entity.type
_entity.pdbx_description
1 polymer ?
#
loop_
_entity_poly.entity_id
_entity_poly.type
_entity_poly.pdbx_seq_one_letter_code
_entity_poly.pdbx_strand_id
1 'polypeptide(L)'
;MGAGDGGSILLKGNLNEYYQTGLEKVVFADGTVWGRADLRSNISYVGGTSGNDTITGTTDADNIHAGMGDDTLIGLAGDDAFVFRPGFGHDTINDFVAGAQSVDIIDLSNDLFADFASVLAAATQVGADTVITHDANTSITLKNVALTSLHQDDFRFTAAA
;
A
#
# COMPACT_ATOMS: atom_id res chain seq x y z
N MET A 1 -0.96 -25.91 6.19
CA MET A 1 -0.96 -24.51 6.65
C MET A 1 0.48 -24.11 6.90
N GLY A 2 1.30 -24.09 5.86
CA GLY A 2 2.75 -23.98 6.01
C GLY A 2 3.40 -23.63 4.68
N ALA A 3 4.01 -22.44 4.65
CA ALA A 3 4.94 -21.92 3.65
C ALA A 3 4.81 -22.58 2.25
N GLY A 4 3.98 -21.98 1.39
CA GLY A 4 3.88 -22.35 -0.03
C GLY A 4 2.55 -22.98 -0.45
N ASP A 5 1.62 -23.20 0.49
CA ASP A 5 0.27 -23.70 0.23
C ASP A 5 -0.78 -22.57 0.03
N GLY A 6 -0.34 -21.31 -0.06
CA GLY A 6 -1.22 -20.15 -0.29
C GLY A 6 -2.13 -19.79 0.89
N GLY A 7 -1.94 -20.42 2.05
CA GLY A 7 -2.68 -20.09 3.27
C GLY A 7 -2.20 -18.78 3.91
N SER A 8 -3.14 -17.96 4.39
CA SER A 8 -2.84 -16.74 5.13
C SER A 8 -2.99 -16.93 6.64
N ILE A 9 -2.19 -16.18 7.41
CA ILE A 9 -2.30 -16.08 8.86
C ILE A 9 -2.43 -14.60 9.20
N LEU A 10 -3.52 -14.22 9.88
CA LEU A 10 -3.73 -12.85 10.33
C LEU A 10 -3.22 -12.67 11.76
N LEU A 11 -2.24 -11.78 11.92
CA LEU A 11 -1.62 -11.46 13.21
C LEU A 11 -2.03 -10.05 13.66
N LYS A 12 -3.02 -9.93 14.55
CA LYS A 12 -3.48 -8.62 15.05
C LYS A 12 -2.79 -8.23 16.36
N GLY A 13 -2.16 -7.06 16.41
CA GLY A 13 -1.59 -6.52 17.66
C GLY A 13 -0.45 -7.33 18.28
N ASN A 14 0.13 -8.26 17.53
CA ASN A 14 1.14 -9.21 18.01
C ASN A 14 2.58 -8.75 17.73
N LEU A 15 2.77 -7.56 17.14
CA LEU A 15 4.07 -6.95 16.83
C LEU A 15 4.24 -5.58 17.50
N ASN A 16 3.54 -5.33 18.62
CA ASN A 16 3.61 -4.03 19.31
C ASN A 16 5.03 -3.74 19.81
N GLU A 17 5.61 -2.65 19.31
CA GLU A 17 6.97 -2.23 19.60
C GLU A 17 7.14 -1.66 21.02
N TYR A 18 6.09 -1.02 21.55
CA TYR A 18 6.17 -0.21 22.77
C TYR A 18 6.46 -1.05 24.02
N TYR A 19 6.00 -2.30 24.05
CA TYR A 19 6.21 -3.21 25.17
C TYR A 19 6.99 -4.49 24.80
N GLN A 20 7.41 -4.65 23.54
CA GLN A 20 7.95 -5.91 23.00
C GLN A 20 7.05 -7.14 23.27
N THR A 21 5.74 -6.92 23.44
CA THR A 21 4.76 -7.95 23.75
C THR A 21 4.09 -8.46 22.47
N GLY A 22 3.93 -9.77 22.36
CA GLY A 22 3.22 -10.39 21.24
C GLY A 22 3.87 -11.68 20.76
N LEU A 23 3.70 -11.99 19.48
CA LEU A 23 4.18 -13.23 18.87
C LEU A 23 5.70 -13.23 18.75
N GLU A 24 6.35 -14.23 19.35
CA GLU A 24 7.81 -14.32 19.34
C GLU A 24 8.36 -15.03 18.09
N LYS A 25 7.62 -16.01 17.57
CA LYS A 25 7.96 -16.73 16.34
C LYS A 25 6.77 -17.40 15.68
N VAL A 26 6.85 -17.59 14.36
CA VAL A 26 6.02 -18.52 13.59
C VAL A 26 6.87 -19.73 13.22
N VAL A 27 6.35 -20.94 13.44
CA VAL A 27 6.99 -22.18 12.99
C VAL A 27 6.10 -22.81 11.93
N PHE A 28 6.63 -22.95 10.72
CA PHE A 28 5.94 -23.56 9.60
C PHE A 28 6.14 -25.07 9.58
N ALA A 29 5.28 -25.78 8.83
CA ALA A 29 5.28 -27.23 8.77
C ALA A 29 6.54 -27.83 8.10
N ASP A 30 7.24 -27.04 7.28
CA ASP A 30 8.52 -27.38 6.65
C ASP A 30 9.72 -27.22 7.62
N GLY A 31 9.48 -26.76 8.85
CA GLY A 31 10.51 -26.47 9.84
C GLY A 31 11.10 -25.07 9.74
N THR A 32 10.65 -24.23 8.79
CA THR A 32 11.02 -22.83 8.74
C THR A 32 10.52 -22.12 9.99
N VAL A 33 11.39 -21.34 10.62
CA VAL A 33 11.04 -20.53 11.80
C VAL A 33 11.25 -19.07 11.44
N TRP A 34 10.20 -18.27 11.53
CA TRP A 34 10.32 -16.82 11.48
C TRP A 34 10.31 -16.29 12.90
N GLY A 35 11.44 -15.75 13.37
CA GLY A 35 11.50 -14.98 14.60
C GLY A 35 10.95 -13.58 14.41
N ARG A 36 10.95 -12.73 15.45
CA ARG A 36 10.44 -11.36 15.35
C ARG A 36 11.10 -10.52 14.24
N ALA A 37 12.40 -10.66 14.04
CA ALA A 37 13.10 -9.94 12.97
C ALA A 37 12.67 -10.43 11.59
N ASP A 38 12.50 -11.74 11.41
CA ASP A 38 12.00 -12.31 10.17
C ASP A 38 10.53 -11.94 9.95
N LEU A 39 9.70 -11.95 10.99
CA LEU A 39 8.32 -11.48 10.91
C LEU A 39 8.26 -10.01 10.52
N ARG A 40 9.10 -9.13 11.08
CA ARG A 40 9.17 -7.72 10.67
C ARG A 40 9.66 -7.56 9.24
N SER A 41 10.70 -8.28 8.85
CA SER A 41 11.30 -8.17 7.52
C SER A 41 10.46 -8.83 6.42
N ASN A 42 9.63 -9.82 6.76
CA ASN A 42 8.74 -10.52 5.84
C ASN A 42 7.28 -10.04 5.93
N ILE A 43 6.93 -9.22 6.94
CA ILE A 43 5.68 -8.47 7.06
C ILE A 43 6.02 -6.99 6.83
N SER A 44 6.51 -6.66 5.63
CA SER A 44 6.42 -5.29 5.07
C SER A 44 5.03 -5.14 4.44
N TYR A 45 4.00 -5.59 5.16
CA TYR A 45 2.61 -5.63 4.72
C TYR A 45 1.78 -4.90 5.76
N VAL A 46 1.42 -3.66 5.44
CA VAL A 46 0.45 -2.91 6.22
C VAL A 46 -0.90 -3.09 5.55
N GLY A 47 -1.62 -4.11 6.00
CA GLY A 47 -2.91 -4.51 5.44
C GLY A 47 -4.10 -3.90 6.19
N GLY A 48 -5.02 -3.29 5.46
CA GLY A 48 -6.35 -2.96 5.96
C GLY A 48 -7.34 -4.11 5.77
N THR A 49 -8.61 -3.77 5.82
CA THR A 49 -9.74 -4.70 5.83
C THR A 49 -10.61 -4.51 4.58
N SER A 50 -11.88 -4.89 4.66
CA SER A 50 -12.86 -4.63 3.60
C SER A 50 -13.77 -3.44 3.94
N GLY A 51 -13.37 -2.61 4.90
CA GLY A 51 -14.07 -1.41 5.31
C GLY A 51 -13.07 -0.29 5.54
N ASN A 52 -13.59 0.90 5.81
CA ASN A 52 -12.81 2.13 5.84
C ASN A 52 -11.80 2.13 7.01
N ASP A 53 -10.53 2.14 6.66
CA ASP A 53 -9.41 2.04 7.58
C ASP A 53 -8.55 3.32 7.56
N THR A 54 -7.87 3.58 8.68
CA THR A 54 -6.77 4.54 8.74
C THR A 54 -5.50 3.77 8.97
N ILE A 55 -4.62 3.79 7.97
CA ILE A 55 -3.40 3.00 7.93
C ILE A 55 -2.21 3.94 8.00
N THR A 56 -1.32 3.65 8.94
CA THR A 56 -0.04 4.33 9.07
C THR A 56 1.05 3.28 8.96
N GLY A 57 1.97 3.52 8.03
CA GLY A 57 3.19 2.75 7.84
C GLY A 57 4.17 2.93 8.99
N THR A 58 5.41 2.56 8.71
CA THR A 58 6.55 2.57 9.60
C THR A 58 7.56 3.60 9.11
N THR A 59 8.75 3.66 9.71
CA THR A 59 9.85 4.49 9.18
C THR A 59 10.79 3.72 8.25
N ASP A 60 10.44 2.46 7.94
CA ASP A 60 11.14 1.59 7.00
C ASP A 60 10.29 1.49 5.72
N ALA A 61 10.85 0.94 4.63
CA ALA A 61 10.09 0.75 3.38
C ALA A 61 8.89 -0.21 3.56
N ASP A 62 7.68 0.27 3.25
CA ASP A 62 6.44 -0.48 3.41
C ASP A 62 5.76 -0.84 2.08
N ASN A 63 5.06 -1.99 2.06
CA ASN A 63 4.02 -2.25 1.07
C ASN A 63 2.65 -2.12 1.75
N ILE A 64 1.94 -1.05 1.42
CA ILE A 64 0.68 -0.66 2.04
C ILE A 64 -0.48 -1.15 1.17
N HIS A 65 -1.29 -2.05 1.73
CA HIS A 65 -2.46 -2.63 1.07
C HIS A 65 -3.71 -2.27 1.86
N ALA A 66 -4.43 -1.25 1.42
CA ALA A 66 -5.60 -0.76 2.14
C ALA A 66 -6.75 -1.78 2.17
N GLY A 67 -6.93 -2.51 1.06
CA GLY A 67 -7.98 -3.50 0.93
C GLY A 67 -9.16 -2.91 0.15
N MET A 68 -10.37 -3.15 0.62
CA MET A 68 -11.57 -2.50 0.06
C MET A 68 -12.09 -1.49 1.09
N GLY A 69 -12.70 -0.40 0.64
CA GLY A 69 -13.25 0.61 1.52
C GLY A 69 -12.79 2.00 1.10
N ASP A 70 -13.16 3.02 1.87
CA ASP A 70 -12.59 4.35 1.66
C ASP A 70 -11.51 4.59 2.72
N ASP A 71 -10.24 4.43 2.33
CA ASP A 71 -9.13 4.33 3.26
C ASP A 71 -8.30 5.62 3.32
N THR A 72 -7.66 5.86 4.47
CA THR A 72 -6.69 6.95 4.67
C THR A 72 -5.31 6.36 4.95
N LEU A 73 -4.36 6.64 4.07
CA LEU A 73 -3.02 6.05 4.06
C LEU A 73 -1.95 7.10 4.37
N ILE A 74 -0.99 6.71 5.20
CA ILE A 74 0.18 7.51 5.59
C ILE A 74 1.40 6.58 5.53
N GLY A 75 2.35 6.84 4.64
CA GLY A 75 3.59 6.04 4.51
C GLY A 75 4.57 6.28 5.66
N LEU A 76 4.67 7.53 6.09
CA LEU A 76 5.71 8.12 6.94
C LEU A 76 7.05 8.31 6.22
N ALA A 77 8.05 7.48 6.53
CA ALA A 77 9.40 7.64 6.01
C ALA A 77 9.87 6.30 5.49
N GLY A 78 10.69 6.32 4.44
CA GLY A 78 11.08 5.10 3.74
C GLY A 78 10.68 5.19 2.29
N ASP A 79 10.78 4.06 1.61
CA ASP A 79 10.46 3.89 0.20
C ASP A 79 9.15 3.11 0.12
N ASP A 80 8.02 3.83 0.11
CA ASP A 80 6.71 3.21 0.34
C ASP A 80 6.00 2.87 -0.95
N ALA A 81 5.44 1.66 -1.02
CA ALA A 81 4.60 1.20 -2.12
C ALA A 81 3.13 1.16 -1.69
N PHE A 82 2.31 2.05 -2.22
CA PHE A 82 0.86 2.06 -2.03
C PHE A 82 0.18 1.20 -3.09
N VAL A 83 -0.38 0.07 -2.68
CA VAL A 83 -0.83 -0.99 -3.59
C VAL A 83 -2.34 -0.97 -3.76
N PHE A 84 -2.78 -0.72 -4.98
CA PHE A 84 -4.20 -0.68 -5.35
C PHE A 84 -4.55 -1.84 -6.29
N ARG A 85 -5.62 -2.56 -5.95
CA ARG A 85 -6.18 -3.68 -6.71
C ARG A 85 -7.67 -3.44 -6.97
N PRO A 86 -8.30 -4.12 -7.94
CA PRO A 86 -9.70 -3.86 -8.29
C PRO A 86 -10.65 -3.87 -7.08
N GLY A 87 -11.51 -2.85 -7.01
CA GLY A 87 -12.47 -2.68 -5.91
C GLY A 87 -11.91 -2.03 -4.65
N PHE A 88 -10.80 -1.28 -4.76
CA PHE A 88 -10.16 -0.63 -3.61
C PHE A 88 -11.05 0.42 -2.93
N GLY A 89 -11.78 1.25 -3.69
CA GLY A 89 -12.71 2.26 -3.15
C GLY A 89 -12.17 3.68 -3.30
N HIS A 90 -12.58 4.61 -2.43
CA HIS A 90 -12.12 6.00 -2.48
C HIS A 90 -11.03 6.29 -1.44
N ASP A 91 -9.78 6.12 -1.85
CA ASP A 91 -8.64 6.18 -0.95
C ASP A 91 -7.93 7.53 -0.97
N THR A 92 -7.32 7.90 0.15
CA THR A 92 -6.56 9.14 0.33
C THR A 92 -5.15 8.84 0.86
N ILE A 93 -4.12 9.29 0.15
CA ILE A 93 -2.72 9.24 0.60
C ILE A 93 -2.30 10.63 1.06
N ASN A 94 -1.86 10.75 2.32
CA ASN A 94 -1.63 12.05 2.96
C ASN A 94 -0.22 12.62 2.77
N ASP A 95 0.76 11.77 2.47
CA ASP A 95 2.19 12.11 2.50
C ASP A 95 2.97 11.62 1.27
N PHE A 96 2.26 11.28 0.19
CA PHE A 96 2.89 10.83 -1.06
C PHE A 96 3.88 11.86 -1.61
N VAL A 97 5.13 11.45 -1.83
CA VAL A 97 6.18 12.28 -2.41
C VAL A 97 6.31 11.98 -3.91
N ALA A 98 5.68 12.80 -4.75
CA ALA A 98 5.76 12.68 -6.20
C ALA A 98 7.04 13.29 -6.81
N GLY A 99 7.55 12.70 -7.89
CA GLY A 99 8.62 13.28 -8.70
C GLY A 99 9.48 12.26 -9.44
N ALA A 100 10.39 12.74 -10.29
CA ALA A 100 11.41 11.87 -10.89
C ALA A 100 12.35 11.35 -9.81
N GLN A 101 12.64 10.05 -9.84
CA GLN A 101 13.37 9.36 -8.75
C GLN A 101 12.72 9.56 -7.37
N SER A 102 11.40 9.74 -7.32
CA SER A 102 10.66 9.64 -6.07
C SER A 102 10.91 8.31 -5.42
N VAL A 103 10.73 8.35 -4.11
CA VAL A 103 11.00 7.23 -3.23
C VAL A 103 9.71 6.41 -3.03
N ASP A 104 8.56 7.07 -3.15
CA ASP A 104 7.23 6.45 -3.05
C ASP A 104 6.71 6.00 -4.40
N ILE A 105 6.00 4.86 -4.41
CA ILE A 105 5.43 4.25 -5.60
C ILE A 105 3.94 3.97 -5.38
N ILE A 106 3.13 4.31 -6.38
CA ILE A 106 1.76 3.83 -6.50
C ILE A 106 1.79 2.58 -7.38
N ASP A 107 1.52 1.41 -6.80
CA ASP A 107 1.43 0.14 -7.51
C ASP A 107 -0.03 -0.12 -7.91
N LEU A 108 -0.30 0.01 -9.20
CA LEU A 108 -1.61 -0.22 -9.80
C LEU A 108 -1.67 -1.57 -10.49
N SER A 109 -2.82 -2.25 -10.39
CA SER A 109 -3.11 -3.37 -11.30
C SER A 109 -3.24 -2.88 -12.74
N ASN A 110 -2.68 -3.65 -13.68
CA ASN A 110 -2.88 -3.45 -15.12
C ASN A 110 -4.37 -3.50 -15.55
N ASP A 111 -5.24 -4.09 -14.72
CA ASP A 111 -6.68 -4.10 -14.97
C ASP A 111 -7.36 -2.76 -14.68
N LEU A 112 -6.72 -1.90 -13.87
CA LEU A 112 -7.22 -0.55 -13.55
C LEU A 112 -6.69 0.47 -14.56
N PHE A 113 -5.39 0.46 -14.79
CA PHE A 113 -4.71 1.39 -15.69
C PHE A 113 -3.64 0.65 -16.46
N ALA A 114 -3.60 0.84 -17.78
CA ALA A 114 -2.65 0.15 -18.64
C ALA A 114 -1.23 0.72 -18.54
N ASP A 115 -1.13 2.03 -18.29
CA ASP A 115 0.13 2.76 -18.24
C ASP A 115 -0.04 4.14 -17.56
N PHE A 116 1.09 4.84 -17.39
CA PHE A 116 1.12 6.20 -16.84
C PHE A 116 0.29 7.21 -17.64
N ALA A 117 0.19 7.06 -18.96
CA ALA A 117 -0.62 7.96 -19.78
C ALA A 117 -2.12 7.81 -19.47
N SER A 118 -2.59 6.58 -19.23
CA SER A 118 -3.96 6.30 -18.81
C SER A 118 -4.27 6.85 -17.41
N VAL A 119 -3.28 6.82 -16.50
CA VAL A 119 -3.38 7.48 -15.19
C VAL A 119 -3.51 9.00 -15.35
N LEU A 120 -2.63 9.62 -16.15
CA LEU A 120 -2.64 11.07 -16.35
C LEU A 120 -3.94 11.57 -17.00
N ALA A 121 -4.51 10.79 -17.92
CA ALA A 121 -5.80 11.09 -18.54
C ALA A 121 -6.98 11.00 -17.55
N ALA A 122 -6.85 10.19 -16.50
CA ALA A 122 -7.84 10.02 -15.43
C ALA A 122 -7.60 10.93 -14.22
N ALA A 123 -6.46 11.63 -14.18
CA ALA A 123 -6.07 12.47 -13.07
C ALA A 123 -6.58 13.91 -13.23
N THR A 124 -7.08 14.49 -12.13
CA THR A 124 -7.59 15.86 -12.07
C THR A 124 -7.00 16.58 -10.87
N GLN A 125 -6.54 17.82 -11.05
CA GLN A 125 -6.15 18.68 -9.93
C GLN A 125 -7.40 19.22 -9.23
N VAL A 126 -7.49 19.03 -7.91
CA VAL A 126 -8.54 19.56 -7.04
C VAL A 126 -7.90 20.39 -5.92
N GLY A 127 -7.87 21.70 -6.08
CA GLY A 127 -7.15 22.57 -5.15
C GLY A 127 -5.65 22.26 -5.16
N ALA A 128 -5.10 21.84 -4.02
CA ALA A 128 -3.70 21.41 -3.90
C ALA A 128 -3.54 19.89 -4.11
N ASP A 129 -4.62 19.14 -4.22
CA ASP A 129 -4.61 17.67 -4.28
C ASP A 129 -4.74 17.18 -5.72
N THR A 130 -4.21 16.00 -6.01
CA THR A 130 -4.44 15.29 -7.27
C THR A 130 -5.38 14.12 -7.03
N VAL A 131 -6.45 14.03 -7.82
CA VAL A 131 -7.43 12.93 -7.73
C VAL A 131 -7.35 12.12 -9.02
N ILE A 132 -7.02 10.84 -8.90
CA ILE A 132 -6.98 9.86 -9.99
C ILE A 132 -8.26 9.03 -9.90
N THR A 133 -9.16 9.17 -10.88
CA THR A 133 -10.45 8.48 -10.85
C THR A 133 -10.49 7.37 -11.89
N HIS A 134 -10.59 6.11 -11.45
CA HIS A 134 -10.76 4.99 -12.37
C HIS A 134 -12.22 4.83 -12.79
N ASP A 135 -13.14 4.83 -11.82
CA ASP A 135 -14.58 4.78 -12.06
C ASP A 135 -15.38 5.51 -10.96
N ALA A 136 -16.71 5.34 -10.96
CA ALA A 136 -17.60 6.00 -10.00
C ALA A 136 -17.41 5.55 -8.54
N ASN A 137 -16.78 4.40 -8.29
CA ASN A 137 -16.59 3.81 -6.97
C ASN A 137 -15.11 3.71 -6.59
N THR A 138 -14.19 4.10 -7.47
CA THR A 138 -12.75 3.93 -7.25
C THR A 138 -11.96 5.16 -7.63
N SER A 139 -11.27 5.74 -6.65
CA SER A 139 -10.42 6.92 -6.86
C SER A 139 -9.30 7.01 -5.82
N ILE A 140 -8.14 7.50 -6.23
CA ILE A 140 -7.01 7.78 -5.35
C ILE A 140 -6.83 9.29 -5.23
N THR A 141 -6.84 9.81 -4.02
CA THR A 141 -6.56 11.22 -3.73
C THR A 141 -5.16 11.36 -3.13
N LEU A 142 -4.28 12.07 -3.83
CA LEU A 142 -2.94 12.43 -3.37
C LEU A 142 -2.99 13.83 -2.76
N LYS A 143 -2.90 13.90 -1.43
CA LYS A 143 -3.03 15.16 -0.69
C LYS A 143 -1.80 16.03 -0.89
N ASN A 144 -2.04 17.31 -1.17
CA ASN A 144 -0.99 18.32 -1.41
C ASN A 144 0.02 17.94 -2.51
N VAL A 145 -0.37 17.05 -3.43
CA VAL A 145 0.45 16.68 -4.59
C VAL A 145 -0.10 17.39 -5.82
N ALA A 146 0.76 18.15 -6.49
CA ALA A 146 0.41 18.80 -7.74
C ALA A 146 0.38 17.77 -8.88
N LEU A 147 -0.62 17.83 -9.75
CA LEU A 147 -0.72 16.93 -10.91
C LEU A 147 0.52 17.04 -11.80
N THR A 148 1.07 18.25 -11.88
CA THR A 148 2.29 18.55 -12.65
C THR A 148 3.58 17.99 -12.03
N SER A 149 3.57 17.57 -10.76
CA SER A 149 4.72 16.90 -10.14
C SER A 149 4.72 15.39 -10.36
N LEU A 150 3.59 14.81 -10.82
CA LEU A 150 3.54 13.39 -11.15
C LEU A 150 4.50 13.07 -12.30
N HIS A 151 5.22 11.96 -12.13
CA HIS A 151 6.17 11.43 -13.07
C HIS A 151 5.91 9.94 -13.29
N GLN A 152 6.36 9.39 -14.41
CA GLN A 152 6.19 7.96 -14.69
C GLN A 152 6.84 7.05 -13.63
N ASP A 153 7.87 7.55 -12.95
CA ASP A 153 8.62 6.80 -11.93
C ASP A 153 7.80 6.62 -10.64
N ASP A 154 6.78 7.47 -10.42
CA ASP A 154 5.85 7.37 -9.29
C ASP A 154 4.91 6.17 -9.40
N PHE A 155 4.87 5.51 -10.57
CA PHE A 155 3.87 4.48 -10.87
C PHE A 155 4.51 3.18 -11.29
N ARG A 156 4.03 2.09 -10.68
CA ARG A 156 4.34 0.72 -11.08
C ARG A 156 3.04 0.03 -11.51
N PHE A 157 3.09 -0.67 -12.63
CA PHE A 157 1.94 -1.42 -13.14
C PHE A 157 2.24 -2.91 -13.05
N THR A 158 1.51 -3.60 -12.17
CA THR A 158 1.68 -5.04 -11.95
C THR A 158 0.46 -5.82 -12.42
N ALA A 159 0.66 -7.05 -12.89
CA ALA A 159 -0.47 -7.91 -13.23
C ALA A 159 -1.19 -8.34 -11.94
N ALA A 160 -2.52 -8.40 -11.98
CA ALA A 160 -3.28 -9.06 -10.93
C ALA A 160 -2.84 -10.54 -10.85
N ALA A 161 -2.48 -10.99 -9.65
CA ALA A 161 -2.14 -12.39 -9.37
C ALA A 161 -3.40 -13.24 -9.19
#